data_AF-A0A5M6DNV3-F1
#
_entry.id   AF-A0A5M6DNV3-F1
#
_cell.length_a   1.000
_cell.length_b   1.000
_cell.length_c   1.000
_cell.angle_alpha   90.00
_cell.angle_beta   90.00
_cell.angle_gamma   90.00
#
_symmetry.space_group_name_H-M   'P 1'
#
loop_
_entity.id
_entity.type
_entity.pdbx_description
1 polymer ?
#
loop_
_entity_poly.entity_id
_entity_poly.type
_entity_poly.pdbx_seq_one_letter_code
_entity_poly.pdbx_strand_id
1 'polypeptide(L)'
;MITTPVINKLEIHYFFNDDSHSMDAFVRNKCETELLAIIREVAFITGIKLKVETEPYLEGGLKEIIKFTTKNQFLVTILTSIISGVVTGIIQHEYTKDDDFDELQKQKVKL
;
A
#
# COMPACT_ATOMS: atom_id res chain seq x y z
N MET A 1 -1.22 -25.15 -3.69
CA MET A 1 -2.22 -24.31 -2.98
C MET A 1 -2.86 -23.41 -4.01
N ILE A 2 -4.19 -23.43 -4.13
CA ILE A 2 -4.91 -22.56 -5.07
C ILE A 2 -4.99 -21.19 -4.41
N THR A 3 -4.27 -20.20 -4.95
CA THR A 3 -4.35 -18.82 -4.50
C THR A 3 -5.75 -18.29 -4.83
N THR A 4 -6.55 -18.05 -3.80
CA THR A 4 -7.85 -17.42 -3.97
C THR A 4 -7.62 -16.00 -4.51
N PRO A 5 -8.30 -15.56 -5.58
CA PRO A 5 -8.06 -14.25 -6.14
C PRO A 5 -8.36 -13.16 -5.10
N VAL A 6 -7.39 -12.27 -4.89
CA VAL A 6 -7.48 -11.12 -3.97
C VAL A 6 -8.31 -10.03 -4.64
N ILE A 7 -9.62 -10.29 -4.76
CA ILE A 7 -10.56 -9.31 -5.30
C ILE A 7 -10.96 -8.39 -4.16
N ASN A 8 -10.90 -7.07 -4.38
CA ASN A 8 -11.33 -6.05 -3.41
C ASN A 8 -10.55 -6.07 -2.09
N LYS A 9 -9.28 -6.48 -2.11
CA LYS A 9 -8.39 -6.38 -0.95
C LYS A 9 -7.06 -5.75 -1.33
N LEU A 10 -6.44 -5.11 -0.35
CA LEU A 10 -5.07 -4.64 -0.41
C LEU A 10 -4.22 -5.55 0.49
N GLU A 11 -3.14 -6.07 -0.06
CA GLU A 11 -2.21 -6.96 0.64
C GLU A 11 -0.87 -6.25 0.80
N ILE A 12 -0.38 -6.16 2.04
CA ILE A 12 0.86 -5.45 2.38
C ILE A 12 1.86 -6.47 2.90
N HIS A 13 3.00 -6.57 2.22
CA HIS A 13 4.12 -7.41 2.60
C HIS A 13 5.31 -6.53 2.97
N TYR A 14 5.74 -6.62 4.22
CA TYR A 14 6.98 -5.98 4.67
C TYR A 14 8.15 -6.93 4.40
N PHE A 15 9.12 -6.47 3.60
CA PHE A 15 10.38 -7.17 3.37
C PHE A 15 11.46 -6.56 4.26
N PHE A 16 12.18 -7.42 4.99
CA PHE A 16 13.27 -7.02 5.87
C PHE A 16 14.60 -7.48 5.27
N ASN A 17 15.66 -6.71 5.53
CA ASN A 17 17.01 -7.05 5.09
C ASN A 17 17.68 -8.08 6.02
N ASP A 18 16.96 -8.54 7.05
CA ASP A 18 17.37 -9.56 8.01
C ASP A 18 16.31 -10.66 8.11
N ASP A 19 16.66 -11.75 8.80
CA ASP A 19 15.77 -12.88 9.07
C ASP A 19 14.90 -12.65 10.32
N SER A 20 14.82 -11.42 10.85
CA SER A 20 14.12 -11.15 12.12
C SER A 20 12.61 -11.32 11.99
N HIS A 21 12.09 -11.08 10.78
CA HIS A 21 10.65 -10.99 10.49
C HIS A 21 9.89 -10.10 11.49
N SER A 22 10.59 -9.10 12.04
CA SER A 22 10.10 -8.27 13.13
C SER A 22 10.17 -6.79 12.76
N MET A 23 9.18 -6.03 13.23
CA MET A 23 9.14 -4.57 13.09
C MET A 23 8.72 -3.97 14.42
N ASP A 24 9.29 -2.82 14.77
CA ASP A 24 8.84 -2.03 15.90
C ASP A 24 7.32 -1.73 15.77
N ALA A 25 6.58 -1.99 16.84
CA ALA A 25 5.13 -1.88 16.83
C ALA A 25 4.65 -0.44 16.62
N PHE A 26 5.39 0.57 17.10
CA PHE A 26 5.05 1.98 16.86
C PHE A 26 5.30 2.37 15.40
N VAL A 27 6.40 1.90 14.81
CA VAL A 27 6.67 2.09 13.38
C VAL A 27 5.56 1.48 12.54
N ARG A 28 5.21 0.21 12.82
CA ARG A 28 4.12 -0.48 12.13
C ARG A 28 2.80 0.29 12.21
N ASN A 29 2.40 0.66 13.42
CA ASN A 29 1.12 1.35 13.65
C ASN A 29 1.10 2.74 13.01
N LYS A 30 2.25 3.42 12.91
CA LYS A 30 2.36 4.68 12.18
C LYS A 30 2.13 4.47 10.68
N CYS A 31 2.79 3.49 10.08
CA CYS A 31 2.57 3.15 8.66
C CYS A 31 1.10 2.80 8.38
N GLU A 32 0.49 2.00 9.24
CA GLU A 32 -0.93 1.64 9.16
C GLU A 32 -1.84 2.88 9.26
N THR A 33 -1.53 3.80 10.17
CA THR A 33 -2.28 5.06 10.34
C THR A 33 -2.24 5.93 9.08
N GLU A 34 -1.06 6.13 8.49
CA GLU A 34 -0.91 6.92 7.27
C GLU A 34 -1.63 6.27 6.08
N LEU A 35 -1.54 4.93 5.95
CA LEU A 35 -2.25 4.20 4.92
C LEU A 35 -3.78 4.36 5.06
N LEU A 36 -4.31 4.22 6.27
CA LEU A 36 -5.74 4.42 6.55
C LEU A 36 -6.16 5.87 6.26
N ALA A 37 -5.30 6.86 6.50
CA ALA A 37 -5.57 8.25 6.15
C ALA A 37 -5.72 8.43 4.63
N ILE A 38 -4.82 7.84 3.83
CA ILE A 38 -4.91 7.85 2.36
C ILE A 38 -6.22 7.21 1.90
N ILE A 39 -6.57 6.03 2.44
CA ILE A 39 -7.81 5.31 2.10
C ILE A 39 -9.04 6.18 2.39
N ARG A 40 -9.06 6.85 3.55
CA ARG A 40 -10.14 7.75 3.93
C ARG A 40 -10.27 8.95 3.00
N GLU A 41 -9.15 9.54 2.60
CA GLU A 41 -9.15 10.70 1.70
C GLU A 41 -9.67 10.33 0.31
N VAL A 42 -9.25 9.18 -0.23
CA VAL A 42 -9.78 8.68 -1.51
C VAL A 42 -11.30 8.42 -1.41
N ALA A 43 -11.77 7.82 -0.33
CA ALA A 43 -13.20 7.58 -0.11
C ALA A 43 -13.99 8.91 -0.01
N PHE A 44 -13.41 9.92 0.62
CA PHE A 44 -14.00 11.26 0.74
C PHE A 44 -14.12 11.95 -0.62
N ILE A 45 -13.02 12.03 -1.39
CA ILE A 45 -12.98 12.68 -2.71
C ILE A 45 -13.95 12.01 -3.69
N THR A 46 -14.07 10.68 -3.63
CA THR A 46 -14.95 9.91 -4.53
C THR A 46 -16.42 9.86 -4.07
N GLY A 47 -16.72 10.29 -2.84
CA GLY A 47 -18.06 10.21 -2.25
C GLY A 47 -18.53 8.78 -1.94
N ILE A 48 -17.63 7.80 -1.91
CA ILE A 48 -17.97 6.39 -1.70
C ILE A 48 -17.90 6.04 -0.22
N LYS A 49 -18.98 5.45 0.30
CA LYS A 49 -18.99 4.86 1.65
C LYS A 49 -18.24 3.54 1.64
N LEU A 50 -17.05 3.54 2.24
CA LEU A 50 -16.14 2.40 2.31
C LEU A 50 -16.10 1.83 3.72
N LYS A 51 -16.28 0.51 3.85
CA LYS A 51 -15.94 -0.24 5.07
C LYS A 51 -14.57 -0.88 4.88
N VAL A 52 -13.70 -0.73 5.88
CA VAL A 52 -12.31 -1.21 5.89
C VAL A 52 -12.15 -2.16 7.07
N GLU A 53 -11.69 -3.39 6.81
CA GLU A 53 -11.46 -4.43 7.83
C GLU A 53 -10.14 -5.15 7.56
N THR A 54 -9.40 -5.48 8.61
CA THR A 54 -8.19 -6.32 8.54
C THR A 54 -8.55 -7.80 8.68
N GLU A 55 -7.95 -8.68 7.87
CA GLU A 55 -8.06 -10.13 8.03
C GLU A 55 -6.99 -10.66 9.00
N PRO A 56 -7.17 -11.87 9.56
CA PRO A 56 -6.18 -12.47 10.47
C PRO A 56 -4.81 -12.63 9.83
N TYR A 57 -3.75 -12.38 10.61
CA TYR A 57 -2.37 -12.61 10.19
C TYR A 57 -2.13 -14.09 9.88
N LEU A 58 -1.40 -14.37 8.80
CA LEU A 58 -0.96 -15.73 8.43
C LEU A 58 0.44 -16.01 9.01
N GLU A 59 0.71 -17.26 9.38
CA GLU A 59 2.02 -17.73 9.85
C GLU A 59 3.13 -17.54 8.79
N GLY A 60 4.33 -17.12 9.21
CA GLY A 60 5.53 -17.04 8.36
C GLY A 60 6.00 -15.62 7.98
N GLY A 61 5.32 -14.55 8.41
CA GLY A 61 5.75 -13.16 8.22
C GLY A 61 4.68 -12.12 8.64
N LEU A 62 5.03 -10.83 8.69
CA LEU A 62 4.05 -9.76 8.91
C LEU A 62 3.28 -9.47 7.62
N LYS A 63 2.19 -10.22 7.41
CA LYS A 63 1.31 -10.10 6.24
C LYS A 63 -0.05 -9.57 6.65
N GLU A 64 -0.38 -8.37 6.16
CA GLU A 64 -1.67 -7.75 6.43
C GLU A 64 -2.54 -7.76 5.18
N ILE A 65 -3.79 -8.21 5.33
CA ILE A 65 -4.78 -8.19 4.26
C ILE A 65 -5.92 -7.27 4.70
N ILE A 66 -6.14 -6.20 3.95
CA ILE A 66 -7.19 -5.21 4.20
C ILE A 66 -8.29 -5.42 3.17
N LYS A 67 -9.50 -5.73 3.62
CA LYS A 67 -10.67 -5.95 2.78
C LYS A 67 -11.51 -4.69 2.66
N PHE A 68 -11.83 -4.33 1.42
CA PHE A 68 -12.73 -3.22 1.09
C PHE A 68 -14.14 -3.73 0.79
N THR A 69 -15.17 -3.07 1.30
CA THR A 69 -16.58 -3.41 0.98
C THR A 69 -17.43 -2.15 0.80
N THR A 70 -18.29 -2.16 -0.21
CA THR A 70 -19.35 -1.16 -0.42
C THR A 70 -20.60 -1.81 -1.05
N LYS A 71 -21.70 -1.06 -1.17
CA LYS A 71 -22.97 -1.57 -1.73
C LYS A 71 -22.87 -1.96 -3.21
N ASN A 72 -21.97 -1.34 -3.97
CA ASN A 72 -21.76 -1.62 -5.39
C ASN A 72 -20.38 -2.23 -5.61
N GLN A 73 -20.34 -3.51 -6.00
CA GLN A 73 -19.10 -4.27 -6.17
C GLN A 73 -18.17 -3.67 -7.25
N PHE A 74 -18.71 -3.06 -8.31
CA PHE A 74 -17.92 -2.41 -9.35
C PHE A 74 -17.13 -1.21 -8.80
N LEU A 75 -17.73 -0.46 -7.87
CA LEU A 75 -17.05 0.67 -7.21
C LEU A 75 -15.90 0.21 -6.30
N VAL A 76 -16.01 -0.99 -5.71
CA VAL A 76 -14.93 -1.54 -4.88
C VAL A 76 -13.69 -1.83 -5.73
N THR A 77 -13.87 -2.38 -6.93
CA THR A 77 -12.75 -2.67 -7.84
C THR A 77 -12.04 -1.39 -8.26
N ILE A 78 -12.78 -0.37 -8.70
CA ILE A 78 -12.20 0.93 -9.09
C ILE A 78 -11.44 1.56 -7.92
N LEU A 79 -12.03 1.60 -6.73
CA LEU A 79 -11.38 2.16 -5.54
C LEU A 79 -10.11 1.44 -5.17
N THR A 80 -10.12 0.11 -5.21
CA THR A 80 -8.95 -0.71 -4.88
C THR A 80 -7.80 -0.40 -5.84
N SER A 81 -8.09 -0.22 -7.14
CA SER A 81 -7.09 0.18 -8.14
C SER A 81 -6.51 1.58 -7.90
N ILE A 82 -7.36 2.56 -7.58
CA ILE A 82 -6.91 3.94 -7.29
C ILE A 82 -6.01 3.97 -6.06
N ILE A 83 -6.44 3.34 -4.97
CA ILE A 83 -5.67 3.27 -3.71
C ILE A 83 -4.31 2.62 -3.96
N SER A 84 -4.29 1.48 -4.66
CA SER A 84 -3.05 0.79 -5.02
C SER A 84 -2.11 1.68 -5.84
N GLY A 85 -2.63 2.42 -6.83
CA GLY A 85 -1.85 3.35 -7.64
C GLY A 85 -1.23 4.51 -6.82
N VAL A 86 -2.00 5.11 -5.90
CA VAL A 86 -1.51 6.20 -5.03
C VAL A 86 -0.41 5.70 -4.10
N VAL A 87 -0.66 4.57 -3.43
CA VAL A 87 0.32 3.97 -2.49
C VAL A 87 1.61 3.61 -3.23
N THR A 88 1.49 2.97 -4.39
CA THR A 88 2.65 2.61 -5.22
C THR A 88 3.42 3.85 -5.66
N GLY A 89 2.73 4.92 -6.07
CA GLY A 89 3.37 6.17 -6.47
C GLY A 89 4.14 6.86 -5.34
N ILE A 90 3.61 6.86 -4.11
CA ILE A 90 4.29 7.42 -2.94
C ILE A 90 5.54 6.59 -2.59
N ILE A 91 5.41 5.25 -2.58
CA ILE A 91 6.54 4.35 -2.35
C ILE A 91 7.60 4.56 -3.42
N GLN A 92 7.23 4.55 -4.70
CA GLN A 92 8.16 4.78 -5.81
C GLN A 92 8.89 6.11 -5.67
N HIS A 93 8.17 7.20 -5.39
CA HIS A 93 8.79 8.51 -5.20
C HIS A 93 9.85 8.49 -4.09
N GLU A 94 9.59 7.82 -2.97
CA GLU A 94 10.54 7.72 -1.86
C GLU A 94 11.72 6.78 -2.18
N TYR A 95 11.50 5.71 -2.93
CA TYR A 95 12.58 4.81 -3.39
C TYR A 95 13.45 5.42 -4.50
N THR A 96 12.87 6.21 -5.40
CA THR A 96 13.61 6.86 -6.49
C THR A 96 14.38 8.12 -6.05
N LYS A 97 14.25 8.51 -4.78
CA LYS A 97 15.02 9.59 -4.18
C LYS A 97 16.46 9.18 -3.85
N ASP A 98 16.78 7.90 -3.88
CA ASP A 98 18.14 7.40 -3.62
C ASP A 98 18.99 7.49 -4.91
N ASP A 99 19.74 8.59 -4.98
CA ASP A 99 20.96 8.93 -5.72
C ASP A 99 21.11 8.73 -7.25
N ASP A 100 20.47 7.74 -7.89
CA ASP A 100 20.82 7.40 -9.29
C ASP A 100 20.17 8.31 -10.35
N PHE A 101 18.96 8.83 -10.12
CA PHE A 101 18.22 9.56 -11.16
C PHE A 101 18.68 11.01 -11.32
N ASP A 102 19.08 11.65 -10.21
CA ASP A 102 19.55 13.04 -10.19
C ASP A 102 20.99 13.16 -10.72
N GLU A 103 21.86 12.16 -10.54
CA GLU A 103 23.18 12.13 -11.16
C GLU A 103 23.10 12.00 -12.70
N LEU A 104 22.20 11.15 -13.20
CA LEU A 104 21.96 10.98 -14.64
C LEU A 104 21.42 12.25 -15.29
N GLN A 105 20.57 13.02 -14.59
CA GLN A 105 20.11 14.34 -15.04
C GLN A 105 21.25 15.37 -15.04
N LYS A 106 22.09 15.41 -13.99
CA LYS A 106 23.24 16.33 -13.89
C LYS A 106 24.32 16.06 -14.95
N GLN A 107 24.51 14.81 -15.39
CA GLN A 107 25.43 14.49 -16.49
C GLN A 107 24.88 14.92 -17.86
N LYS A 108 23.57 14.84 -18.10
CA LYS A 108 22.97 15.28 -19.37
C LYS A 108 22.92 16.81 -19.53
N VAL A 109 22.95 17.56 -18.44
CA VAL A 109 22.97 19.04 -18.44
C VAL A 109 24.40 19.61 -18.54
N LYS A 110 25.44 18.78 -18.35
CA LYS A 110 26.86 19.17 -18.47
C LYS A 110 27.48 18.95 -19.86
N LEU A 111 26.68 18.72 -20.89
CA LEU A 111 27.13 18.61 -22.29
C LEU A 111 26.61 19.78 -23.14
#